data_AF-A0A2W4L4G9-F1
#
_entry.id   AF-A0A2W4L4G9-F1
#
_cell.length_a   1.000
_cell.length_b   1.000
_cell.length_c   1.000
_cell.angle_alpha   90.00
_cell.angle_beta   90.00
_cell.angle_gamma   90.00
#
_symmetry.space_group_name_H-M   'P 1'
#
loop_
_entity.id
_entity.type
_entity.pdbx_description
1 polymer ?
#
loop_
_entity_poly.entity_id
_entity_poly.type
_entity_poly.pdbx_seq_one_letter_code
_entity_poly.pdbx_strand_id
1 'polypeptide(L)'
;MPTPGSTTARGYGYQHQRARVRALAALVPGTPCPRCGQPMYRDQPLDLDHTDDRTGYRGLAHRSCNRRAGALKSNRRRPRRVFVSRW
;
A
#
# COMPACT_ATOMS: atom_id res chain seq x y z
N MET A 1 -20.37 -15.80 -0.48
CA MET A 1 -20.28 -14.46 -1.11
C MET A 1 -19.26 -13.62 -0.32
N PRO A 2 -18.25 -12.98 -0.94
CA PRO A 2 -17.33 -12.13 -0.19
C PRO A 2 -18.07 -10.89 0.32
N THR A 3 -17.98 -10.63 1.63
CA THR A 3 -18.63 -9.48 2.28
C THR A 3 -17.97 -8.15 1.87
N PRO A 4 -18.73 -7.04 1.76
CA PRO A 4 -18.18 -5.72 1.47
C PRO A 4 -17.24 -5.32 2.60
N GLY A 5 -15.93 -5.32 2.33
CA GLY A 5 -14.89 -5.05 3.33
C GLY A 5 -13.96 -6.22 3.63
N SER A 6 -14.19 -7.41 3.09
CA SER A 6 -13.19 -8.49 3.14
C SER A 6 -11.90 -8.05 2.43
N THR A 7 -10.76 -8.55 2.89
CA THR A 7 -9.42 -8.28 2.33
C THR A 7 -9.39 -8.56 0.82
N THR A 8 -10.12 -9.59 0.39
CA THR A 8 -10.37 -9.95 -1.01
C THR A 8 -11.17 -8.88 -1.76
N ALA A 9 -12.27 -8.36 -1.19
CA ALA A 9 -13.06 -7.28 -1.78
C ALA A 9 -12.30 -5.94 -1.89
N ARG A 10 -11.25 -5.75 -1.07
CA ARG A 10 -10.37 -4.57 -1.12
C ARG A 10 -9.21 -4.69 -2.12
N GLY A 11 -9.11 -5.78 -2.87
CA GLY A 11 -8.02 -6.04 -3.82
C GLY A 11 -6.75 -6.64 -3.20
N TYR A 12 -6.80 -7.04 -1.92
CA TYR A 12 -5.71 -7.69 -1.18
C TYR A 12 -5.95 -9.20 -1.03
N GLY A 13 -6.59 -9.81 -2.03
CA GLY A 13 -6.92 -11.23 -2.03
C GLY A 13 -5.71 -12.14 -2.19
N TYR A 14 -5.96 -13.43 -2.36
CA TYR A 14 -4.95 -14.48 -2.54
C TYR A 14 -3.86 -14.14 -3.57
N GLN A 15 -4.24 -13.52 -4.68
CA GLN A 15 -3.29 -13.10 -5.73
C GLN A 15 -2.29 -12.05 -5.22
N HIS A 16 -2.74 -11.08 -4.43
CA HIS A 16 -1.87 -10.06 -3.83
C HIS A 16 -0.86 -10.68 -2.87
N GLN A 17 -1.32 -11.61 -2.02
CA GLN A 17 -0.45 -12.32 -1.09
C GLN A 17 0.63 -13.11 -1.82
N ARG A 18 0.27 -13.84 -2.88
CA ARG A 18 1.23 -14.57 -3.72
C ARG A 18 2.21 -13.64 -4.45
N ALA A 19 1.71 -12.55 -5.02
CA ALA A 19 2.56 -11.55 -5.66
C ALA A 19 3.57 -10.96 -4.68
N ARG A 20 3.15 -10.70 -3.43
CA ARG A 20 4.04 -10.21 -2.36
C ARG A 20 5.12 -11.23 -2.02
N VAL A 21 4.75 -12.50 -1.87
CA VAL A 21 5.73 -13.58 -1.61
C VAL A 21 6.74 -13.69 -2.75
N ARG A 22 6.28 -13.69 -4.01
CA ARG A 22 7.16 -13.73 -5.18
C ARG A 22 8.10 -12.53 -5.24
N ALA A 23 7.60 -11.33 -4.96
CA ALA A 23 8.42 -10.12 -4.95
C ALA A 23 9.47 -10.14 -3.82
N LEU A 24 9.12 -10.66 -2.64
CA LEU A 24 10.07 -10.84 -1.53
C LEU A 24 11.15 -11.89 -1.85
N ALA A 25 10.76 -12.97 -2.53
CA ALA A 25 11.71 -13.98 -2.99
C ALA A 25 12.68 -13.41 -4.03
N ALA A 26 12.20 -12.56 -4.95
CA ALA A 26 13.00 -11.92 -5.98
C ALA A 26 13.74 -10.65 -5.51
N LEU A 27 13.58 -10.22 -4.25
CA LEU A 27 14.22 -9.01 -3.76
C LEU A 27 15.74 -9.14 -3.78
N VAL A 28 16.39 -8.21 -4.48
CA VAL A 28 17.84 -8.00 -4.42
C VAL A 28 18.12 -7.02 -3.27
N PRO A 29 18.96 -7.38 -2.29
CA PRO A 29 19.35 -6.46 -1.22
C PRO A 29 19.87 -5.14 -1.78
N GLY A 30 19.42 -4.02 -1.23
CA GLY A 30 19.79 -2.69 -1.72
C GLY A 30 18.89 -2.15 -2.84
N THR A 31 17.88 -2.91 -3.31
CA THR A 31 16.88 -2.39 -4.27
C THR A 31 16.24 -1.12 -3.71
N PRO A 32 16.21 -0.01 -4.46
CA PRO A 32 15.67 1.25 -3.96
C PRO A 32 14.14 1.18 -3.79
N CYS A 33 13.65 1.69 -2.67
CA CYS A 33 12.21 1.83 -2.43
C CYS A 33 11.61 2.84 -3.42
N PRO A 34 10.52 2.51 -4.15
CA PRO A 34 9.91 3.40 -5.15
C PRO A 34 9.25 4.65 -4.56
N ARG A 35 9.18 4.76 -3.22
CA ARG A 35 8.59 5.89 -2.50
C ARG A 35 9.62 6.83 -1.90
N CYS A 36 10.66 6.30 -1.26
CA CYS A 36 11.67 7.10 -0.54
C CYS A 36 13.08 7.01 -1.12
N GLY A 37 13.32 6.15 -2.11
CA GLY A 37 14.64 5.95 -2.74
C GLY A 37 15.66 5.19 -1.88
N GLN A 38 15.37 4.92 -0.61
CA GLN A 38 16.30 4.23 0.28
C GLN A 38 16.39 2.73 -0.02
N PRO A 39 17.55 2.10 0.21
CA PRO A 39 17.77 0.67 -0.04
C PRO A 39 16.86 -0.18 0.84
N MET A 40 16.26 -1.20 0.24
CA MET A 40 15.43 -2.18 0.93
C MET A 40 16.21 -3.46 1.23
N TYR A 41 15.95 -4.04 2.40
CA TYR A 41 16.54 -5.29 2.85
C TYR A 41 15.47 -6.29 3.31
N ARG A 42 15.81 -7.58 3.33
CA ARG A 42 14.86 -8.68 3.59
C ARG A 42 14.35 -8.72 5.03
N ASP A 43 15.15 -8.24 5.97
CA ASP A 43 14.86 -8.12 7.39
C ASP A 43 13.87 -6.98 7.69
N GLN A 44 13.69 -6.04 6.76
CA GLN A 44 12.80 -4.92 6.93
C GLN A 44 11.34 -5.28 6.61
N PRO A 45 10.37 -4.58 7.24
CA PRO A 45 8.97 -4.75 6.89
C PRO A 45 8.68 -4.13 5.52
N LEU A 46 8.55 -4.98 4.50
CA LEU A 46 8.21 -4.57 3.13
C LEU A 46 6.78 -5.01 2.77
N ASP A 47 6.05 -4.12 2.09
CA ASP A 47 4.74 -4.38 1.53
C ASP A 47 4.79 -4.22 -0.01
N LEU A 48 3.95 -4.97 -0.72
CA LEU A 48 3.84 -4.84 -2.18
C LEU A 48 2.99 -3.60 -2.50
N ASP A 49 3.66 -2.53 -2.95
CA ASP A 49 3.03 -1.28 -3.37
C ASP A 49 2.25 -1.51 -4.66
N HIS A 50 1.06 -0.95 -4.72
CA HIS A 50 0.15 -1.08 -5.86
C HIS A 50 -0.24 0.29 -6.38
N THR A 51 -0.67 0.33 -7.63
CA THR A 51 -1.20 1.55 -8.25
C THR A 51 -2.52 1.94 -7.60
N ASP A 52 -2.89 3.21 -7.71
CA ASP A 52 -4.06 3.75 -7.02
C ASP A 52 -5.40 3.18 -7.48
N ASP A 53 -5.43 2.70 -8.72
CA ASP A 53 -6.50 1.97 -9.40
C ASP A 53 -6.45 0.46 -9.12
N ARG A 54 -5.43 -0.03 -8.42
CA ARG A 54 -5.22 -1.45 -8.02
C ARG A 54 -5.08 -2.42 -9.20
N THR A 55 -4.74 -1.91 -10.38
CA THR A 55 -4.55 -2.71 -11.61
C THR A 55 -3.13 -3.25 -11.74
N GLY A 56 -2.16 -2.64 -11.05
CA GLY A 56 -0.75 -3.01 -11.15
C GLY A 56 0.04 -2.88 -9.85
N TYR A 57 1.26 -3.40 -9.87
CA TYR A 57 2.22 -3.33 -8.78
C TYR A 57 3.38 -2.41 -9.14
N ARG A 58 3.78 -1.56 -8.19
CA ARG A 58 4.99 -0.73 -8.31
C ARG A 58 6.25 -1.43 -7.78
N GLY A 59 6.07 -2.62 -7.21
CA GLY A 59 7.13 -3.39 -6.56
C GLY A 59 7.05 -3.31 -5.04
N LEU A 60 8.08 -3.83 -4.38
CA LEU A 60 8.19 -3.74 -2.93
C LEU A 60 8.49 -2.29 -2.51
N ALA A 61 7.91 -1.91 -1.38
CA ALA A 61 8.21 -0.66 -0.71
C ALA A 61 8.27 -0.90 0.80
N HIS A 62 8.99 -0.04 1.51
CA HIS A 62 8.90 0.01 2.97
C HIS A 62 7.43 0.11 3.40
N ARG A 63 7.02 -0.72 4.36
CA ARG A 63 5.67 -0.74 4.92
C ARG A 63 5.23 0.64 5.40
N SER A 64 6.12 1.37 6.05
CA SER A 64 5.86 2.73 6.53
C SER A 64 5.56 3.68 5.38
N CYS A 65 6.37 3.66 4.31
CA CYS A 65 6.19 4.50 3.13
C CYS A 65 4.89 4.18 2.39
N ASN A 66 4.59 2.89 2.19
CA ASN A 66 3.37 2.45 1.53
C ASN A 66 2.11 2.88 2.33
N ARG A 67 2.11 2.63 3.64
CA ARG A 67 0.98 3.01 4.51
C ARG A 67 0.79 4.51 4.60
N ARG A 68 1.88 5.30 4.65
CA ARG A 68 1.82 6.76 4.60
C ARG A 68 1.17 7.25 3.30
N ALA A 69 1.55 6.68 2.15
CA ALA A 69 0.94 7.03 0.88
C ALA A 69 -0.58 6.74 0.87
N GLY A 70 -1.00 5.59 1.40
CA GLY A 70 -2.41 5.26 1.57
C GLY A 70 -3.16 6.22 2.50
N ALA A 71 -2.54 6.62 3.61
CA ALA A 71 -3.12 7.57 4.57
C ALA A 71 -3.28 8.96 3.95
N LEU A 72 -2.27 9.47 3.23
CA LEU A 72 -2.34 10.76 2.52
C LEU A 72 -3.48 10.78 1.50
N LYS A 73 -3.65 9.68 0.73
CA LYS A 73 -4.75 9.54 -0.21
C LYS A 73 -6.11 9.54 0.49
N SER A 74 -6.25 8.78 1.58
CA SER A 74 -7.48 8.73 2.36
C SER A 74 -7.86 10.11 2.92
N ASN A 75 -6.88 10.82 3.49
CA ASN A 75 -7.08 12.17 4.00
C ASN A 75 -7.49 13.16 2.90
N ARG A 76 -6.91 13.05 1.70
CA ARG A 76 -7.30 13.88 0.55
C ARG A 76 -8.74 13.64 0.09
N ARG A 77 -9.26 12.42 0.29
CA ARG A 77 -10.64 12.03 -0.07
C ARG A 77 -11.67 12.39 1.02
N ARG A 78 -11.23 12.73 2.24
CA ARG A 78 -12.15 13.13 3.30
C ARG A 78 -12.66 14.56 3.04
N PRO A 79 -13.98 14.80 3.06
CA PRO A 79 -14.49 16.16 3.00
C PRO A 79 -13.97 16.93 4.21
N ARG A 80 -13.50 18.17 3.98
CA ARG A 80 -13.13 19.07 5.08
C ARG A 80 -14.40 19.28 5.91
N ARG A 81 -14.40 18.81 7.16
CA ARG A 81 -15.47 19.13 8.11
C ARG A 81 -15.45 20.64 8.32
N VAL A 82 -16.35 21.35 7.65
CA VAL A 82 -16.62 22.75 7.94
C VAL A 82 -17.47 22.75 9.20
N PHE A 83 -16.91 23.23 10.30
CA PHE A 83 -17.70 23.48 11.51
C PHE A 83 -18.63 24.66 11.20
N VAL A 84 -19.93 24.37 11.05
CA VAL A 84 -20.95 25.41 10.98
C VAL A 84 -21.33 25.72 12.42
N SER A 85 -20.75 26.79 12.98
CA SER A 85 -21.18 27.34 14.27
C SER A 85 -22.57 27.92 14.09
N ARG A 86 -23.56 27.30 14.74
CA ARG A 86 -24.94 27.79 14.80
C ARG A 86 -25.05 28.68 16.05
N TRP A 87 -25.30 29.97 15.84
CA TRP A 87 -25.66 30.94 16.88
C TRP A 87 -27.17 30.95 17.07
#